data_AF-A0A7X5KS82-F1
#
_entry.id   AF-A0A7X5KS82-F1
#
_cell.length_a   1.000
_cell.length_b   1.000
_cell.length_c   1.000
_cell.angle_alpha   90.00
_cell.angle_beta   90.00
_cell.angle_gamma   90.00
#
_symmetry.space_group_name_H-M   'P 1'
#
loop_
_entity.id
_entity.type
_entity.pdbx_description
1 polymer ?
#
loop_
_entity_poly.entity_id
_entity_poly.type
_entity_poly.pdbx_seq_one_letter_code
_entity_poly.pdbx_strand_id
1 'polypeptide(L)' 'MNEQQIRLLKKIGLDIDTELDILEEAVGDYFNLHCLDENYIPNEDGLICESILDYIENSDNL' A
#
# COMPACT_ATOMS: atom_id res chain seq x y z
N MET A 1 9.89 -5.30 -1.54
CA MET A 1 8.98 -4.59 -2.47
C MET A 1 9.49 -4.59 -3.91
N ASN A 2 8.58 -4.51 -4.89
CA ASN A 2 8.88 -4.43 -6.33
C ASN A 2 8.76 -2.97 -6.87
N GLU A 3 9.09 -2.75 -8.14
CA GLU A 3 9.07 -1.41 -8.73
C GLU A 3 7.69 -0.72 -8.75
N GLN A 4 6.60 -1.47 -8.95
CA GLN A 4 5.24 -0.90 -8.95
C GLN A 4 4.85 -0.42 -7.55
N GLN A 5 5.19 -1.22 -6.54
CA GLN A 5 4.97 -0.88 -5.14
C GLN A 5 5.76 0.39 -4.76
N ILE A 6 7.04 0.47 -5.13
CA ILE A 6 7.88 1.65 -4.89
C ILE A 6 7.33 2.89 -5.60
N ARG A 7 6.83 2.74 -6.84
CA ARG A 7 6.19 3.85 -7.58
C ARG A 7 4.92 4.35 -6.88
N LEU A 8 4.11 3.45 -6.33
CA LEU A 8 2.91 3.82 -5.58
C LEU A 8 3.28 4.54 -4.28
N LEU A 9 4.24 4.03 -3.50
CA LEU A 9 4.71 4.70 -2.28
C LEU A 9 5.13 6.16 -2.57
N LYS A 10 5.93 6.37 -3.61
CA LYS A 10 6.34 7.72 -4.03
C LYS A 10 5.17 8.59 -4.46
N LYS A 11 4.16 8.03 -5.13
CA LYS A 11 2.95 8.75 -5.54
C LYS A 11 2.19 9.30 -4.33
N ILE A 12 2.16 8.56 -3.22
CA ILE A 12 1.47 8.95 -1.99
C ILE A 12 2.37 9.67 -0.98
N GLY A 13 3.62 9.99 -1.37
CA GLY A 13 4.54 10.79 -0.56
C GLY A 13 5.41 9.99 0.42
N LEU A 14 5.51 8.68 0.23
CA LEU A 14 6.30 7.77 1.06
C LEU A 14 7.54 7.25 0.32
N ASP A 15 8.48 6.69 1.07
CA ASP A 15 9.67 6.01 0.55
C ASP A 15 9.78 4.58 1.13
N ILE A 16 10.60 3.72 0.51
CA ILE A 16 10.83 2.34 0.95
C ILE A 16 11.53 2.28 2.32
N ASP A 17 12.27 3.32 2.68
CA ASP A 17 12.95 3.42 3.98
C ASP A 17 12.03 3.91 5.12
N THR A 18 10.75 4.18 4.82
CA THR A 18 9.75 4.54 5.84
C THR A 18 9.48 3.35 6.77
N GLU A 19 9.26 3.63 8.07
CA GLU A 19 8.93 2.61 9.06
C GLU A 19 7.68 1.81 8.64
N LEU A 20 7.69 0.50 8.91
CA LEU A 20 6.67 -0.44 8.37
C LEU A 20 5.26 -0.14 8.88
N ASP A 21 5.13 0.28 10.14
CA ASP A 21 3.86 0.70 10.76
C ASP A 21 3.29 1.95 10.09
N ILE A 22 4.15 2.94 9.81
CA ILE A 22 3.76 4.15 9.07
C ILE A 22 3.36 3.80 7.63
N LEU A 23 4.08 2.88 6.98
CA LEU A 23 3.72 2.40 5.64
C LEU A 23 2.36 1.69 5.64
N GLU A 24 2.12 0.80 6.59
CA GLU A 24 0.86 0.06 6.71
C GLU A 24 -0.32 1.02 6.88
N GLU A 25 -0.22 1.95 7.84
CA GLU A 25 -1.27 2.95 8.11
C GLU A 25 -1.55 3.81 6.86
N ALA A 26 -0.51 4.40 6.28
CA ALA A 26 -0.69 5.34 5.16
C ALA A 26 -1.15 4.66 3.85
N VAL A 27 -0.69 3.43 3.58
CA VAL A 27 -1.15 2.65 2.42
C VAL A 27 -2.60 2.19 2.64
N GLY A 28 -2.95 1.76 3.84
CA GLY A 28 -4.32 1.40 4.21
C GLY A 28 -5.29 2.58 4.07
N ASP A 29 -4.88 3.77 4.49
CA ASP A 29 -5.67 4.99 4.33
C ASP A 29 -5.87 5.35 2.85
N TYR A 30 -4.80 5.34 2.06
CA TYR A 30 -4.90 5.62 0.62
C TYR A 30 -5.80 4.61 -0.09
N PHE A 31 -5.68 3.32 0.25
CA PHE A 31 -6.53 2.26 -0.27
C PHE A 31 -8.01 2.55 -0.02
N ASN A 32 -8.39 2.81 1.24
CA ASN A 32 -9.79 3.02 1.62
C ASN A 32 -10.39 4.32 1.06
N LEU A 33 -9.59 5.38 0.96
CA LEU A 33 -10.07 6.70 0.53
C LEU A 33 -10.09 6.89 -0.99
N HIS A 34 -9.24 6.17 -1.73
CA HIS A 34 -9.00 6.47 -3.15
C HIS A 34 -9.04 5.27 -4.10
N CYS A 35 -8.96 4.03 -3.60
CA CYS A 35 -8.80 2.87 -4.47
C CYS A 35 -10.06 2.03 -4.67
N LEU A 36 -11.08 2.20 -3.83
CA LEU A 36 -12.30 1.41 -3.86
C LEU A 36 -13.43 2.12 -4.61
N ASP A 37 -14.19 1.37 -5.42
CA ASP A 37 -15.46 1.83 -5.99
C ASP A 37 -16.64 1.65 -5.03
N GLU A 38 -17.86 1.97 -5.48
CA GLU A 38 -19.08 1.85 -4.67
C GLU A 38 -19.42 0.42 -4.21
N ASN A 39 -18.80 -0.59 -4.83
CA ASN A 39 -18.95 -2.00 -4.49
C ASN A 39 -17.75 -2.55 -3.72
N TYR A 40 -16.85 -1.67 -3.23
CA TYR A 40 -15.60 -2.04 -2.56
C TYR A 40 -14.66 -2.86 -3.46
N ILE A 41 -14.71 -2.67 -4.77
CA ILE A 41 -13.79 -3.31 -5.71
C ILE A 41 -12.57 -2.41 -5.88
N PRO A 42 -11.34 -2.94 -5.69
CA PRO A 42 -10.12 -2.16 -5.86
C PRO A 42 -9.83 -1.88 -7.35
N ASN A 43 -9.36 -0.67 -7.63
CA ASN A 43 -8.76 -0.31 -8.91
C ASN A 43 -7.29 -0.80 -9.01
N GLU A 44 -6.58 -0.44 -10.08
CA GLU A 44 -5.17 -0.85 -10.29
C GLU A 44 -4.23 -0.44 -9.15
N ASP A 45 -4.36 0.79 -8.64
CA ASP A 45 -3.60 1.24 -7.48
C ASP A 45 -3.98 0.45 -6.22
N GLY A 46 -5.26 0.11 -6.09
CA GLY A 46 -5.78 -0.70 -4.99
C GLY A 46 -5.14 -2.07 -4.90
N LEU A 47 -5.03 -2.76 -6.04
CA LEU A 47 -4.33 -4.06 -6.11
C LEU A 47 -2.85 -3.94 -5.73
N ILE A 48 -2.21 -2.79 -6.03
CA ILE A 48 -0.83 -2.54 -5.61
C ILE A 48 -0.77 -2.26 -4.10
N CYS A 49 -1.73 -1.51 -3.53
CA CYS A 49 -1.83 -1.29 -2.09
C CYS A 49 -1.96 -2.62 -1.34
N GLU A 50 -2.87 -3.49 -1.76
CA GLU A 50 -3.05 -4.83 -1.17
C GLU A 50 -1.73 -5.61 -1.19
N SER A 51 -1.02 -5.61 -2.33
CA SER A 51 0.28 -6.29 -2.42
C SER A 51 1.37 -5.71 -1.51
N ILE A 52 1.27 -4.43 -1.15
CA ILE A 52 2.19 -3.79 -0.19
C ILE A 52 1.83 -4.21 1.23
N LEU A 53 0.53 -4.15 1.59
CA LEU A 53 0.04 -4.58 2.90
C LEU A 53 0.39 -6.05 3.16
N ASP A 54 0.18 -6.93 2.17
CA ASP A 54 0.62 -8.33 2.23
C ASP A 54 2.14 -8.45 2.47
N TYR A 55 2.95 -7.63 1.81
CA TYR A 55 4.40 -7.64 1.99
C TYR A 55 4.80 -7.23 3.41
N ILE A 56 4.13 -6.22 3.99
CA ILE A 56 4.38 -5.73 5.34
C ILE A 56 4.00 -6.80 6.37
N GLU A 57 2.79 -7.36 6.27
CA GLU A 57 2.32 -8.42 7.17
C GLU A 57 3.28 -9.63 7.17
N ASN A 58 3.79 -10.03 6.00
CA ASN A 58 4.77 -11.11 5.91
C ASN A 58 6.18 -10.74 6.40
N SER A 59 6.50 -9.45 6.50
CA SER A 59 7.79 -8.97 7.02
C SER A 59 7.80 -8.86 8.55
N ASP A 60 6.67 -8.52 9.16
CA ASP A 60 6.52 -8.41 10.63
C ASP A 60 6.40 -9.76 11.35
N ASN A 61 6.14 -10.84 10.60
CA ASN A 61 6.09 -12.20 11.11
C ASN A 61 7.47 -12.91 11.19
N LEU A 62 8.58 -12.17 11.02
CA LEU A 62 9.97 -12.64 11.07
C LEU A 62 10.77 -12.02 12.22
#